data_AF-A0A953Z5H8-F1
#
_entry.id   AF-A0A953Z5H8-F1
#
_cell.length_a   1.000
_cell.length_b   1.000
_cell.length_c   1.000
_cell.angle_alpha   90.00
_cell.angle_beta   90.00
_cell.angle_gamma   90.00
#
_symmetry.space_group_name_H-M   'P 1'
#
loop_
_entity.id
_entity.type
_entity.pdbx_description
1 polymer ?
#
loop_
_entity_poly.entity_id
_entity_poly.type
_entity_poly.pdbx_seq_one_letter_code
_entity_poly.pdbx_strand_id
1 'polypeptide(L)'
;RGPAVAGRRVMTSSSAESPATPPIQRDEERGRVPLSEVMLAMDVVDMLRHERALVEQELREDERRVAFIARVREIYESQGIEVSDEVVAEGVDALLEDRFRYEPPKRTFAVRLAEVYVERVLWAKRAAIAVVLLVVVGLAYWIPHRIQLSRAIAGFEYRWGELEDRADDLRQRSSMLSRAIQSAAAIEGPAIAASLLADAGRRLGTAGAALESIEESLTHAPDANEYPERREALDALVSQHESEFELVLVDLAAVDRGLESLRSLRDLGSDIEQATTPLASVAIDEDEQRVVDGLRAAALAAVDAGDREAASGHIDRLRQQVGQIVGAYRDRARIDAELVHLAGRIDAMSTDADTTAELTELRTTARDRLANGDLAGAEDTAARLTELLDLLELEYELRIVTDARSGVWRYDPSRKGARNHYIIVEAFGRHGNALRLSIENEETGKAERVRKFGVRVPESVYERIKADKLDNGIIDARIFGHKRRGSRVVDYEFEVAGGMITRW
;
A
#
# COMPACT_ATOMS: atom_id res chain seq x y z
N ARG A 1 -20.10 -8.32 -36.57
CA ARG A 1 -20.32 -8.06 -38.01
C ARG A 1 -18.94 -7.93 -38.65
N GLY A 2 -18.60 -8.72 -39.68
CA GLY A 2 -17.42 -8.47 -40.56
C GLY A 2 -17.72 -7.32 -41.55
N PRO A 3 -16.84 -6.95 -42.50
CA PRO A 3 -15.79 -7.73 -43.22
C PRO A 3 -14.35 -7.20 -42.97
N ALA A 4 -13.21 -7.73 -43.45
CA ALA A 4 -12.76 -8.62 -44.56
C ALA A 4 -12.38 -7.95 -45.91
N VAL A 5 -11.34 -8.51 -46.58
CA VAL A 5 -10.81 -8.22 -47.97
C VAL A 5 -9.97 -6.92 -48.10
N ALA A 6 -8.77 -6.78 -48.71
CA ALA A 6 -7.82 -7.53 -49.57
C ALA A 6 -7.61 -6.96 -51.00
N GLY A 7 -6.37 -7.02 -51.54
CA GLY A 7 -5.93 -6.51 -52.87
C GLY A 7 -5.14 -5.19 -52.77
N ARG A 8 -3.90 -4.97 -53.27
CA ARG A 8 -3.03 -5.49 -54.36
C ARG A 8 -3.24 -4.82 -55.73
N ARG A 9 -2.12 -4.39 -56.35
CA ARG A 9 -1.88 -3.88 -57.74
C ARG A 9 -2.16 -2.37 -58.00
N VAL A 10 -1.55 -1.72 -59.01
CA VAL A 10 -0.20 -1.81 -59.65
C VAL A 10 -0.07 -0.67 -60.69
N MET A 11 1.14 -0.10 -60.88
CA MET A 11 1.53 0.83 -61.97
C MET A 11 0.66 2.10 -62.07
N THR A 12 0.93 3.16 -62.85
CA THR A 12 1.64 3.45 -64.13
C THR A 12 2.15 4.92 -64.07
N SER A 13 2.98 5.51 -64.94
CA SER A 13 3.95 5.14 -66.00
C SER A 13 4.50 6.48 -66.59
N SER A 14 5.42 6.43 -67.57
CA SER A 14 5.80 7.56 -68.46
C SER A 14 6.52 8.78 -67.81
N SER A 15 7.33 9.59 -68.50
CA SER A 15 8.05 9.49 -69.80
C SER A 15 9.02 10.70 -69.89
N ALA A 16 10.02 10.79 -70.77
CA ALA A 16 10.93 9.83 -71.43
C ALA A 16 11.80 10.63 -72.42
N GLU A 17 13.14 10.72 -72.27
CA GLU A 17 13.96 11.62 -73.12
C GLU A 17 15.34 11.08 -73.54
N SER A 18 15.68 11.40 -74.79
CA SER A 18 16.88 11.12 -75.61
C SER A 18 16.74 12.01 -76.87
N PRO A 19 17.77 12.33 -77.70
CA PRO A 19 19.14 11.79 -77.76
C PRO A 19 20.25 12.84 -77.97
N ALA A 20 21.52 12.40 -78.07
CA ALA A 20 22.56 13.11 -78.84
C ALA A 20 23.64 12.14 -79.35
N THR A 21 24.09 12.34 -80.59
CA THR A 21 25.05 11.47 -81.33
C THR A 21 26.23 12.32 -81.83
N PRO A 22 27.49 11.86 -81.74
CA PRO A 22 28.59 12.37 -82.57
C PRO A 22 28.72 11.57 -83.89
N PRO A 23 29.19 12.20 -84.98
CA PRO A 23 28.84 11.76 -86.33
C PRO A 23 29.66 10.59 -86.89
N ILE A 24 29.00 9.84 -87.78
CA ILE A 24 29.64 8.93 -88.74
C ILE A 24 30.37 9.78 -89.80
N GLN A 25 31.68 9.59 -89.95
CA GLN A 25 32.31 9.78 -91.26
C GLN A 25 32.06 8.51 -92.08
N ARG A 26 31.55 8.69 -93.30
CA ARG A 26 31.50 7.61 -94.29
C ARG A 26 32.82 7.62 -95.03
N ASP A 27 33.45 6.46 -95.13
CA ASP A 27 34.13 6.08 -96.36
C ASP A 27 33.51 4.77 -96.85
N GLU A 28 33.08 4.78 -98.10
CA GLU A 28 32.57 3.61 -98.80
C GLU A 28 33.76 2.91 -99.48
N GLU A 29 34.23 1.78 -98.95
CA GLU A 29 35.01 0.85 -99.76
C GLU A 29 34.45 -0.57 -99.72
N ARG A 30 34.12 -1.07 -100.91
CA ARG A 30 33.67 -2.44 -101.12
C ARG A 30 34.89 -3.37 -101.28
N GLY A 31 34.95 -4.39 -100.42
CA GLY A 31 35.35 -5.72 -100.85
C GLY A 31 36.73 -6.21 -100.38
N ARG A 32 36.81 -7.55 -100.39
CA ARG A 32 37.89 -8.44 -99.90
C ARG A 32 37.87 -8.67 -98.38
N VAL A 33 37.84 -9.96 -98.04
CA VAL A 33 38.08 -10.49 -96.69
C VAL A 33 39.43 -9.96 -96.19
N PRO A 34 39.54 -9.48 -94.94
CA PRO A 34 40.79 -8.93 -94.43
C PRO A 34 41.89 -10.01 -94.42
N LEU A 35 43.07 -9.62 -94.90
CA LEU A 35 44.22 -10.51 -95.06
C LEU A 35 44.60 -11.21 -93.74
N SER A 36 44.31 -10.60 -92.58
CA SER A 36 44.55 -11.16 -91.25
C SER A 36 43.77 -12.46 -90.95
N GLU A 37 42.55 -12.61 -91.46
CA GLU A 37 41.71 -13.79 -91.20
C GLU A 37 42.12 -14.96 -92.11
N VAL A 38 42.55 -14.64 -93.34
CA VAL A 38 43.22 -15.60 -94.24
C VAL A 38 44.61 -15.98 -93.72
N MET A 39 45.37 -15.03 -93.16
CA MET A 39 46.66 -15.32 -92.52
C MET A 39 46.51 -16.21 -91.29
N LEU A 40 45.49 -16.01 -90.45
CA LEU A 40 45.23 -16.88 -89.30
C LEU A 40 44.81 -18.30 -89.73
N ALA A 41 43.99 -18.43 -90.78
CA ALA A 41 43.67 -19.72 -91.36
C ALA A 41 44.90 -20.39 -92.02
N MET A 42 45.80 -19.60 -92.62
CA MET A 42 47.05 -20.09 -93.21
C MET A 42 48.07 -20.51 -92.13
N ASP A 43 48.12 -19.81 -91.00
CA ASP A 43 48.99 -20.14 -89.85
C ASP A 43 48.56 -21.46 -89.17
N VAL A 44 47.25 -21.69 -89.03
CA VAL A 44 46.71 -22.99 -88.56
C VAL A 44 46.96 -24.11 -89.57
N VAL A 45 46.94 -23.81 -90.88
CA VAL A 45 47.30 -24.77 -91.93
C VAL A 45 48.80 -25.03 -91.99
N ASP A 46 49.66 -24.03 -91.79
CA ASP A 46 51.10 -24.21 -91.68
C ASP A 46 51.46 -24.96 -90.39
N MET A 47 50.77 -24.75 -89.27
CA MET A 47 50.91 -25.56 -88.05
C MET A 47 50.59 -27.04 -88.32
N LEU A 48 49.45 -27.35 -88.97
CA LEU A 48 49.08 -28.72 -89.34
C LEU A 48 49.98 -29.33 -90.43
N ARG A 49 50.56 -28.50 -91.29
CA ARG A 49 51.56 -28.90 -92.29
C ARG A 49 52.92 -29.17 -91.63
N HIS A 50 53.29 -28.41 -90.61
CA HIS A 50 54.51 -28.61 -89.84
C HIS A 50 54.40 -29.85 -88.95
N GLU A 51 53.25 -30.13 -88.33
CA GLU A 51 53.02 -31.38 -87.59
C GLU A 51 53.09 -32.61 -88.50
N ARG A 52 52.54 -32.56 -89.72
CA ARG A 52 52.69 -33.67 -90.69
C ARG A 52 54.11 -33.79 -91.25
N ALA A 53 54.81 -32.67 -91.44
CA ALA A 53 56.22 -32.67 -91.84
C ALA A 53 57.13 -33.24 -90.74
N LEU A 54 56.85 -32.96 -89.45
CA LEU A 54 57.58 -33.55 -88.32
C LEU A 54 57.36 -35.06 -88.21
N VAL A 55 56.12 -35.54 -88.41
CA VAL A 55 55.83 -36.98 -88.40
C VAL A 55 56.53 -37.71 -89.56
N GLU A 56 56.67 -37.09 -90.74
CA GLU A 56 57.51 -37.62 -91.82
C GLU A 56 59.02 -37.43 -91.61
N GLN A 57 59.45 -36.54 -90.71
CA GLN A 57 60.87 -36.27 -90.44
C GLN A 57 61.47 -37.29 -89.45
N GLU A 58 60.65 -37.82 -88.56
CA GLU A 58 61.04 -38.81 -87.55
C GLU A 58 60.88 -40.26 -88.06
N LEU A 59 59.99 -40.53 -89.03
CA LEU A 59 59.94 -41.83 -89.74
C LEU A 59 61.15 -42.08 -90.67
N ARG A 60 62.11 -41.16 -90.79
CA ARG A 60 63.36 -41.33 -91.57
C ARG A 60 64.58 -41.68 -90.71
N GLU A 61 64.41 -42.15 -89.47
CA GLU A 61 65.55 -42.77 -88.74
C GLU A 61 66.01 -44.07 -89.39
N ASP A 62 65.10 -44.95 -89.81
CA ASP A 62 65.44 -46.25 -90.42
C ASP A 62 66.21 -46.09 -91.75
N GLU A 63 65.77 -45.19 -92.64
CA GLU A 63 66.49 -44.89 -93.88
C GLU A 63 67.90 -44.33 -93.61
N ARG A 64 68.05 -43.47 -92.58
CA ARG A 64 69.35 -42.92 -92.18
C ARG A 64 70.25 -44.00 -91.56
N ARG A 65 69.71 -44.91 -90.75
CA ARG A 65 70.42 -46.08 -90.21
C ARG A 65 70.94 -46.97 -91.34
N VAL A 66 70.09 -47.32 -92.31
CA VAL A 66 70.49 -48.15 -93.47
C VAL A 66 71.57 -47.45 -94.31
N ALA A 67 71.41 -46.15 -94.59
CA ALA A 67 72.41 -45.37 -95.33
C ALA A 67 73.74 -45.23 -94.55
N PHE A 68 73.69 -45.16 -93.21
CA PHE A 68 74.88 -45.12 -92.36
C PHE A 68 75.61 -46.46 -92.35
N ILE A 69 74.90 -47.58 -92.15
CA ILE A 69 75.46 -48.95 -92.24
C ILE A 69 76.10 -49.17 -93.61
N ALA A 70 75.43 -48.81 -94.71
CA ALA A 70 75.97 -48.92 -96.06
C ALA A 70 77.26 -48.10 -96.27
N ARG A 71 77.31 -46.87 -95.74
CA ARG A 71 78.51 -46.02 -95.83
C ARG A 71 79.67 -46.51 -94.96
N VAL A 72 79.37 -47.09 -93.79
CA VAL A 72 80.38 -47.74 -92.95
C VAL A 72 80.95 -48.96 -93.69
N ARG A 73 80.10 -49.78 -94.34
CA ARG A 73 80.55 -50.91 -95.15
C ARG A 73 81.43 -50.49 -96.33
N GLU A 74 81.03 -49.48 -97.10
CA GLU A 74 81.81 -48.92 -98.22
C GLU A 74 83.21 -48.48 -97.79
N ILE A 75 83.33 -47.85 -96.61
CA ILE A 75 84.63 -47.42 -96.05
C ILE A 75 85.52 -48.64 -95.75
N TYR A 76 85.00 -49.71 -95.15
CA TYR A 76 85.79 -50.92 -94.86
C TYR A 76 86.13 -51.75 -96.11
N GLU A 77 85.19 -51.88 -97.06
CA GLU A 77 85.44 -52.51 -98.37
C GLU A 77 86.56 -51.78 -99.12
N SER A 78 86.56 -50.44 -99.12
CA SER A 78 87.61 -49.62 -99.76
C SER A 78 89.02 -49.82 -99.16
N GLN A 79 89.11 -50.35 -97.94
CA GLN A 79 90.36 -50.62 -97.22
C GLN A 79 90.81 -52.09 -97.34
N GLY A 80 90.10 -52.92 -98.11
CA GLY A 80 90.45 -54.32 -98.35
C GLY A 80 90.18 -55.25 -97.16
N ILE A 81 89.25 -54.87 -96.27
CA ILE A 81 88.85 -55.67 -95.10
C ILE A 81 87.38 -56.06 -95.29
N GLU A 82 87.13 -57.35 -95.56
CA GLU A 82 85.75 -57.88 -95.58
C GLU A 82 85.22 -57.96 -94.14
N VAL A 83 84.10 -57.27 -93.89
CA VAL A 83 83.37 -57.29 -92.60
C VAL A 83 81.94 -57.73 -92.90
N SER A 84 81.43 -58.72 -92.15
CA SER A 84 80.06 -59.22 -92.32
C SER A 84 79.02 -58.19 -91.87
N ASP A 85 77.93 -58.04 -92.65
CA ASP A 85 76.86 -57.04 -92.41
C ASP A 85 76.31 -57.05 -90.95
N GLU A 86 76.26 -58.22 -90.30
CA GLU A 86 75.75 -58.40 -88.94
C GLU A 86 76.59 -57.64 -87.88
N VAL A 87 77.92 -57.64 -88.00
CA VAL A 87 78.84 -56.93 -87.08
C VAL A 87 78.75 -55.42 -87.25
N VAL A 88 78.46 -54.94 -88.47
CA VAL A 88 78.26 -53.51 -88.76
C VAL A 88 76.94 -53.02 -88.16
N ALA A 89 75.89 -53.84 -88.21
CA ALA A 89 74.61 -53.53 -87.58
C ALA A 89 74.72 -53.49 -86.04
N GLU A 90 75.30 -54.53 -85.42
CA GLU A 90 75.46 -54.63 -83.96
C GLU A 90 76.27 -53.46 -83.37
N GLY A 91 77.33 -53.04 -84.06
CA GLY A 91 78.12 -51.86 -83.65
C GLY A 91 77.38 -50.52 -83.74
N VAL A 92 76.36 -50.42 -84.59
CA VAL A 92 75.51 -49.21 -84.73
C VAL A 92 74.36 -49.23 -83.70
N ASP A 93 73.80 -50.40 -83.38
CA ASP A 93 72.80 -50.57 -82.33
C ASP A 93 73.33 -50.17 -80.95
N ALA A 94 74.50 -50.70 -80.57
CA ALA A 94 75.14 -50.39 -79.28
C ALA A 94 75.43 -48.89 -79.08
N LEU A 95 75.61 -48.13 -80.16
CA LEU A 95 75.92 -46.70 -80.13
C LEU A 95 74.66 -45.82 -79.95
N LEU A 96 73.45 -46.39 -80.13
CA LEU A 96 72.18 -45.68 -79.98
C LEU A 96 71.51 -45.92 -78.62
N GLU A 97 71.65 -47.11 -78.03
CA GLU A 97 71.02 -47.42 -76.72
C GLU A 97 71.56 -46.55 -75.57
N ASP A 98 72.84 -46.19 -75.59
CA ASP A 98 73.49 -45.49 -74.47
C ASP A 98 73.15 -43.98 -74.38
N ARG A 99 72.41 -43.45 -75.37
CA ARG A 99 72.20 -41.99 -75.54
C ARG A 99 71.09 -41.37 -74.67
N PHE A 100 70.28 -42.18 -73.97
CA PHE A 100 69.04 -41.69 -73.30
C PHE A 100 68.81 -42.12 -71.84
N ARG A 101 69.82 -42.67 -71.13
CA ARG A 101 69.69 -42.90 -69.68
C ARG A 101 69.90 -41.63 -68.85
N TYR A 102 68.82 -41.08 -68.29
CA TYR A 102 68.89 -40.08 -67.22
C TYR A 102 69.08 -40.77 -65.86
N GLU A 103 70.28 -40.66 -65.28
CA GLU A 103 70.49 -41.01 -63.86
C GLU A 103 70.09 -39.82 -62.96
N PRO A 104 69.08 -39.96 -62.08
CA PRO A 104 68.73 -38.88 -61.15
C PRO A 104 69.86 -38.65 -60.13
N PRO A 105 70.19 -37.39 -59.80
CA PRO A 105 71.28 -37.08 -58.88
C PRO A 105 71.00 -37.67 -57.49
N LYS A 106 72.03 -38.31 -56.91
CA LYS A 106 71.95 -38.95 -55.58
C LYS A 106 71.47 -37.93 -54.54
N ARG A 107 70.47 -38.32 -53.74
CA ARG A 107 69.83 -37.50 -52.70
C ARG A 107 70.81 -37.05 -51.61
N THR A 108 71.50 -35.95 -51.91
CA THR A 108 72.46 -35.27 -51.05
C THR A 108 71.82 -34.02 -50.43
N PHE A 109 72.47 -33.43 -49.42
CA PHE A 109 71.92 -32.26 -48.72
C PHE A 109 71.70 -31.07 -49.67
N ALA A 110 72.59 -30.88 -50.66
CA ALA A 110 72.43 -29.87 -51.71
C ALA A 110 71.17 -30.11 -52.57
N VAL A 111 70.88 -31.36 -52.94
CA VAL A 111 69.67 -31.71 -53.71
C VAL A 111 68.40 -31.45 -52.87
N ARG A 112 68.39 -31.78 -51.57
CA ARG A 112 67.27 -31.42 -50.69
C ARG A 112 67.07 -29.91 -50.55
N LEU A 113 68.14 -29.13 -50.45
CA LEU A 113 68.03 -27.67 -50.39
C LEU A 113 67.50 -27.09 -51.71
N ALA A 114 67.90 -27.69 -52.84
CA ALA A 114 67.38 -27.35 -54.16
C ALA A 114 65.89 -27.74 -54.32
N GLU A 115 65.47 -28.93 -53.88
CA GLU A 115 64.06 -29.35 -53.82
C GLU A 115 63.22 -28.31 -53.04
N VAL A 116 63.67 -27.90 -51.84
CA VAL A 116 63.01 -26.86 -51.03
C VAL A 116 62.99 -25.48 -51.71
N TYR A 117 64.04 -25.12 -52.46
CA TYR A 117 64.07 -23.85 -53.21
C TYR A 117 63.19 -23.86 -54.47
N VAL A 118 63.04 -25.00 -55.14
CA VAL A 118 62.08 -25.20 -56.24
C VAL A 118 60.66 -25.12 -55.68
N GLU A 119 60.38 -25.79 -54.56
CA GLU A 119 59.10 -25.73 -53.84
C GLU A 119 58.90 -24.45 -53.00
N ARG A 120 59.76 -23.42 -53.11
CA ARG A 120 59.76 -22.24 -52.21
C ARG A 120 58.39 -21.58 -52.02
N VAL A 121 57.54 -21.60 -53.05
CA VAL A 121 56.18 -21.03 -53.01
C VAL A 121 55.23 -21.86 -52.13
N LEU A 122 55.36 -23.18 -52.11
CA LEU A 122 54.60 -24.08 -51.23
C LEU A 122 55.05 -23.93 -49.77
N TRP A 123 56.36 -23.86 -49.54
CA TRP A 123 56.93 -23.61 -48.21
C TRP A 123 56.59 -22.21 -47.68
N ALA A 124 56.61 -21.18 -48.52
CA ALA A 124 56.16 -19.84 -48.16
C ALA A 124 54.66 -19.81 -47.78
N LYS A 125 53.79 -20.52 -48.52
CA LYS A 125 52.36 -20.67 -48.15
C LYS A 125 52.18 -21.37 -46.81
N ARG A 126 52.92 -22.45 -46.54
CA ARG A 126 52.88 -23.18 -45.25
C ARG A 126 53.37 -22.30 -44.10
N ALA A 127 54.47 -21.55 -44.30
CA ALA A 127 54.98 -20.61 -43.32
C ALA A 127 53.99 -19.47 -43.03
N ALA A 128 53.34 -18.92 -44.07
CA ALA A 128 52.30 -17.90 -43.91
C ALA A 128 51.10 -18.41 -43.09
N ILE A 129 50.63 -19.64 -43.34
CA ILE A 129 49.57 -20.28 -42.54
C ILE A 129 50.02 -20.42 -41.08
N ALA A 130 51.25 -20.89 -40.82
CA ALA A 130 51.77 -21.02 -39.47
C ALA A 130 51.86 -19.68 -38.73
N VAL A 131 52.29 -18.61 -39.40
CA VAL A 131 52.32 -17.24 -38.85
C VAL A 131 50.90 -16.74 -38.54
N VAL A 132 49.94 -16.94 -39.44
CA VAL A 132 48.54 -16.57 -39.20
C VAL A 132 47.96 -17.34 -38.01
N LEU A 133 48.26 -18.64 -37.89
CA LEU A 133 47.81 -19.46 -36.75
C LEU A 133 48.41 -18.96 -35.42
N LEU A 134 49.69 -18.59 -35.41
CA LEU A 134 50.36 -18.01 -34.24
C LEU A 134 49.76 -16.65 -33.86
N VAL A 135 49.47 -15.79 -34.83
CA VAL A 135 48.76 -14.51 -34.62
C VAL A 135 47.35 -14.74 -34.07
N VAL A 136 46.60 -15.71 -34.61
CA VAL A 136 45.25 -16.05 -34.13
C VAL A 136 45.29 -16.57 -32.69
N VAL A 137 46.23 -17.43 -32.33
CA VAL A 137 46.41 -17.91 -30.95
C VAL A 137 46.81 -16.77 -30.01
N GLY A 138 47.73 -15.89 -30.45
CA GLY A 138 48.13 -14.70 -29.69
C GLY A 138 46.96 -13.74 -29.43
N LEU A 139 46.14 -13.46 -30.45
CA LEU A 139 44.92 -12.65 -30.33
C LEU A 139 43.86 -13.34 -29.47
N ALA A 140 43.67 -14.65 -29.60
CA ALA A 140 42.71 -15.42 -28.80
C ALA A 140 43.08 -15.46 -27.30
N TYR A 141 44.36 -15.31 -26.95
CA TYR A 141 44.79 -15.11 -25.57
C TYR A 141 44.69 -13.65 -25.12
N TRP A 142 45.15 -12.71 -25.96
CA TRP A 142 45.27 -11.30 -25.61
C TRP A 142 43.93 -10.56 -25.52
N ILE A 143 43.00 -10.81 -26.46
CA ILE A 143 41.70 -10.11 -26.53
C ILE A 143 40.83 -10.40 -25.29
N PRO A 144 40.59 -11.67 -24.87
CA PRO A 144 39.76 -11.93 -23.69
C PRO A 144 40.38 -11.38 -22.41
N HIS A 145 41.71 -11.44 -22.27
CA HIS A 145 42.43 -10.90 -21.12
C HIS A 145 42.25 -9.36 -21.02
N ARG A 146 42.42 -8.64 -22.13
CA ARG A 146 42.14 -7.19 -22.19
C ARG A 146 40.67 -6.86 -21.86
N ILE A 147 39.72 -7.60 -22.43
CA ILE A 147 38.27 -7.39 -22.17
C ILE A 147 37.93 -7.63 -20.70
N GLN A 148 38.48 -8.67 -20.07
CA GLN A 148 38.26 -8.92 -18.64
C GLN A 148 38.86 -7.79 -17.77
N LEU A 149 40.05 -7.31 -18.10
CA LEU A 149 40.67 -6.19 -17.39
C LEU A 149 39.82 -4.92 -17.48
N SER A 150 39.39 -4.53 -18.68
CA SER A 150 38.52 -3.35 -18.86
C SER A 150 37.18 -3.47 -18.16
N ARG A 151 36.59 -4.68 -18.08
CA ARG A 151 35.35 -4.92 -17.31
C ARG A 151 35.59 -4.84 -15.80
N ALA A 152 36.73 -5.31 -15.31
CA ALA A 152 37.07 -5.22 -13.90
C ALA A 152 37.31 -3.77 -13.46
N ILE A 153 38.00 -2.98 -14.29
CA ILE A 153 38.20 -1.53 -14.09
C ILE A 153 36.84 -0.82 -14.08
N ALA A 154 36.00 -0.98 -15.11
CA ALA A 154 34.69 -0.34 -15.16
C ALA A 154 33.75 -0.77 -14.02
N GLY A 155 33.83 -2.02 -13.57
CA GLY A 155 33.09 -2.51 -12.40
C GLY A 155 33.67 -2.07 -11.05
N PHE A 156 34.92 -1.62 -11.01
CA PHE A 156 35.51 -0.93 -9.86
C PHE A 156 35.11 0.55 -9.85
N GLU A 157 35.26 1.27 -10.97
CA GLU A 157 34.82 2.67 -11.13
C GLU A 157 33.35 2.85 -10.76
N TYR A 158 32.47 1.94 -11.23
CA TYR A 158 31.05 1.94 -10.87
C TYR A 158 30.83 1.79 -9.36
N ARG A 159 31.48 0.83 -8.71
CA ARG A 159 31.36 0.64 -7.24
C ARG A 159 31.93 1.81 -6.47
N TRP A 160 33.03 2.41 -6.93
CA TRP A 160 33.63 3.57 -6.28
C TRP A 160 32.70 4.78 -6.30
N GLY A 161 32.09 5.07 -7.46
CA GLY A 161 31.05 6.10 -7.56
C GLY A 161 29.82 5.78 -6.72
N GLU A 162 29.41 4.51 -6.62
CA GLU A 162 28.32 4.09 -5.72
C GLU A 162 28.66 4.30 -4.23
N LEU A 163 29.93 4.17 -3.81
CA LEU A 163 30.36 4.52 -2.46
C LEU A 163 30.35 6.04 -2.22
N GLU A 164 30.73 6.84 -3.22
CA GLU A 164 30.70 8.31 -3.17
C GLU A 164 29.26 8.83 -3.04
N ASP A 165 28.35 8.39 -3.92
CA ASP A 165 26.91 8.70 -3.85
C ASP A 165 26.28 8.30 -2.50
N ARG A 166 26.69 7.15 -1.93
CA ARG A 166 26.24 6.69 -0.61
C ARG A 166 26.79 7.53 0.53
N ALA A 167 28.05 7.97 0.47
CA ALA A 167 28.62 8.87 1.46
C ALA A 167 27.84 10.19 1.51
N ASP A 168 27.56 10.77 0.34
CA ASP A 168 26.80 12.03 0.22
C ASP A 168 25.36 11.91 0.77
N ASP A 169 24.62 10.84 0.44
CA ASP A 169 23.27 10.63 1.02
C ASP A 169 23.31 10.48 2.55
N LEU A 170 24.26 9.68 3.07
CA LEU A 170 24.41 9.47 4.51
C LEU A 170 24.87 10.74 5.23
N ARG A 171 25.69 11.59 4.60
CA ARG A 171 26.08 12.92 5.10
C ARG A 171 24.91 13.91 5.06
N GLN A 172 24.09 13.89 4.00
CA GLN A 172 22.86 14.67 3.97
C GLN A 172 21.92 14.22 5.10
N ARG A 173 21.71 12.92 5.28
CA ARG A 173 20.88 12.33 6.33
C ARG A 173 21.38 12.65 7.74
N SER A 174 22.69 12.51 8.01
CA SER A 174 23.26 12.86 9.30
C SER A 174 23.07 14.35 9.62
N SER A 175 23.17 15.24 8.62
CA SER A 175 22.88 16.67 8.79
C SER A 175 21.41 16.97 9.10
N MET A 176 20.47 16.17 8.57
CA MET A 176 19.04 16.28 8.88
C MET A 176 18.74 15.78 10.30
N LEU A 177 19.35 14.67 10.71
CA LEU A 177 19.23 14.15 12.08
C LEU A 177 19.89 15.07 13.12
N SER A 178 21.00 15.72 12.79
CA SER A 178 21.61 16.74 13.65
C SER A 178 20.64 17.89 13.94
N ARG A 179 19.99 18.42 12.90
CA ARG A 179 18.94 19.45 13.03
C ARG A 179 17.74 18.94 13.83
N ALA A 180 17.33 17.68 13.64
CA ALA A 180 16.25 17.07 14.39
C ALA A 180 16.58 16.95 15.89
N ILE A 181 17.77 16.47 16.27
CA ILE A 181 18.25 16.41 17.65
C ILE A 181 18.29 17.82 18.28
N GLN A 182 18.84 18.81 17.58
CA GLN A 182 18.88 20.21 18.06
C GLN A 182 17.47 20.76 18.30
N SER A 183 16.53 20.53 17.38
CA SER A 183 15.14 20.96 17.54
C SER A 183 14.40 20.25 18.68
N ALA A 184 14.74 18.98 18.93
CA ALA A 184 14.16 18.20 20.02
C ALA A 184 14.73 18.60 21.38
N ALA A 185 16.02 18.97 21.45
CA ALA A 185 16.70 19.44 22.66
C ALA A 185 16.30 20.86 23.08
N ALA A 186 15.78 21.68 22.15
CA ALA A 186 15.28 23.02 22.44
C ALA A 186 13.90 23.04 23.14
N ILE A 187 13.24 21.88 23.26
CA ILE A 187 11.91 21.75 23.85
C ILE A 187 12.07 21.02 25.19
N GLU A 188 11.58 21.62 26.28
CA GLU A 188 11.51 20.94 27.58
C GLU A 188 10.68 19.65 27.47
N GLY A 189 11.14 18.58 28.12
CA GLY A 189 10.58 17.24 27.96
C GLY A 189 10.82 16.38 29.20
N PRO A 190 10.34 15.12 29.18
CA PRO A 190 10.44 14.22 30.32
C PRO A 190 11.88 13.93 30.72
N ALA A 191 12.11 13.50 31.95
CA ALA A 191 13.46 13.27 32.49
C ALA A 191 14.33 12.34 31.61
N ILE A 192 13.74 11.28 31.04
CA ILE A 192 14.42 10.37 30.11
C ILE A 192 14.79 11.02 28.76
N ALA A 193 14.20 12.17 28.40
CA ALA A 193 14.49 12.81 27.13
C ALA A 193 15.97 13.24 27.01
N ALA A 194 16.57 13.69 28.11
CA ALA A 194 17.97 14.09 28.15
C ALA A 194 18.92 12.91 27.87
N SER A 195 18.64 11.71 28.38
CA SER A 195 19.48 10.53 28.15
C SER A 195 19.33 9.97 26.73
N LEU A 196 18.10 9.99 26.18
CA LEU A 196 17.82 9.61 24.79
C LEU A 196 18.49 10.57 23.79
N LEU A 197 18.42 11.89 24.02
CA LEU A 197 19.11 12.89 23.21
C LEU A 197 20.64 12.76 23.31
N ALA A 198 21.16 12.41 24.49
CA ALA A 198 22.59 12.17 24.67
C ALA A 198 23.09 10.89 23.96
N ASP A 199 22.32 9.80 23.95
CA ASP A 199 22.67 8.61 23.15
C ASP A 199 22.58 8.89 21.65
N ALA A 200 21.51 9.56 21.20
CA ALA A 200 21.36 9.98 19.81
C ALA A 200 22.51 10.90 19.35
N GLY A 201 22.89 11.88 20.18
CA GLY A 201 24.03 12.77 19.89
C GLY A 201 25.36 12.03 19.81
N ARG A 202 25.61 11.08 20.71
CA ARG A 202 26.82 10.23 20.65
C ARG A 202 26.87 9.38 19.38
N ARG A 203 25.76 8.72 19.02
CA ARG A 203 25.66 7.86 17.82
C ARG A 203 25.77 8.65 16.52
N LEU A 204 25.21 9.85 16.48
CA LEU A 204 25.37 10.74 15.34
C LEU A 204 26.83 11.21 15.22
N GLY A 205 27.53 11.40 16.34
CA GLY A 205 28.97 11.69 16.38
C GLY A 205 29.82 10.53 15.88
N THR A 206 29.55 9.28 16.29
CA THR A 206 30.27 8.09 15.79
C THR A 206 30.02 7.87 14.31
N ALA A 207 28.77 7.96 13.86
CA ALA A 207 28.41 7.90 12.45
C ALA A 207 29.08 9.01 11.62
N GLY A 208 29.11 10.25 12.13
CA GLY A 208 29.74 11.40 11.46
C GLY A 208 31.24 11.24 11.30
N ALA A 209 31.94 10.79 12.35
CA ALA A 209 33.39 10.55 12.30
C ALA A 209 33.76 9.37 11.37
N ALA A 210 32.93 8.34 11.30
CA ALA A 210 33.10 7.25 10.35
C ALA A 210 32.91 7.74 8.89
N LEU A 211 31.86 8.51 8.62
CA LEU A 211 31.63 9.11 7.30
C LEU A 211 32.77 10.04 6.87
N GLU A 212 33.28 10.88 7.77
CA GLU A 212 34.44 11.75 7.50
C GLU A 212 35.70 10.95 7.12
N SER A 213 35.96 9.83 7.82
CA SER A 213 37.06 8.92 7.48
C SER A 213 36.86 8.18 6.15
N ILE A 214 35.62 7.86 5.77
CA ILE A 214 35.31 7.24 4.48
C ILE A 214 35.46 8.27 3.35
N GLU A 215 34.94 9.48 3.52
CA GLU A 215 35.06 10.57 2.54
C GLU A 215 36.53 10.96 2.30
N GLU A 216 37.36 11.05 3.35
CA GLU A 216 38.80 11.31 3.20
C GLU A 216 39.48 10.22 2.34
N SER A 217 39.11 8.96 2.53
CA SER A 217 39.57 7.83 1.71
C SER A 217 39.07 7.92 0.26
N LEU A 218 37.79 8.24 0.06
CA LEU A 218 37.15 8.32 -1.26
C LEU A 218 37.64 9.49 -2.13
N THR A 219 38.02 10.63 -1.52
CA THR A 219 38.55 11.81 -2.24
C THR A 219 39.79 11.51 -3.08
N HIS A 220 40.57 10.49 -2.70
CA HIS A 220 41.75 10.03 -3.42
C HIS A 220 41.39 8.84 -4.32
N ALA A 221 40.48 9.06 -5.27
CA ALA A 221 40.07 8.06 -6.26
C ALA A 221 41.32 7.45 -6.95
N PRO A 222 41.57 6.13 -6.81
CA PRO A 222 42.78 5.51 -7.34
C PRO A 222 42.72 5.47 -8.87
N ASP A 223 43.84 5.77 -9.52
CA ASP A 223 43.91 5.77 -10.99
C ASP A 223 43.51 4.38 -11.53
N ALA A 224 42.56 4.36 -12.46
CA ALA A 224 42.11 3.17 -13.18
C ALA A 224 43.27 2.35 -13.81
N ASN A 225 44.40 3.01 -14.10
CA ASN A 225 45.62 2.38 -14.59
C ASN A 225 46.41 1.62 -13.51
N GLU A 226 46.25 1.94 -12.22
CA GLU A 226 46.88 1.23 -11.08
C GLU A 226 46.07 -0.01 -10.63
N TYR A 227 44.79 -0.10 -10.99
CA TYR A 227 43.92 -1.22 -10.62
C TYR A 227 44.51 -2.62 -10.91
N PRO A 228 45.21 -2.89 -12.05
CA PRO A 228 45.80 -4.20 -12.32
C PRO A 228 46.87 -4.64 -11.31
N GLU A 229 47.61 -3.69 -10.73
CA GLU A 229 48.70 -3.97 -9.79
C GLU A 229 48.21 -4.01 -8.33
N ARG A 230 47.14 -3.27 -8.00
CA ARG A 230 46.61 -3.13 -6.63
C ARG A 230 45.24 -3.77 -6.39
N ARG A 231 44.72 -4.53 -7.37
CA ARG A 231 43.36 -5.10 -7.37
C ARG A 231 42.90 -5.65 -6.02
N GLU A 232 43.68 -6.53 -5.40
CA GLU A 232 43.31 -7.19 -4.14
C GLU A 232 43.16 -6.18 -2.98
N ALA A 233 44.04 -5.18 -2.91
CA ALA A 233 43.97 -4.12 -1.91
C ALA A 233 42.79 -3.17 -2.15
N LEU A 234 42.48 -2.85 -3.41
CA LEU A 234 41.35 -1.99 -3.78
C LEU A 234 40.00 -2.68 -3.59
N ASP A 235 39.88 -3.95 -3.99
CA ASP A 235 38.67 -4.75 -3.76
C ASP A 235 38.45 -4.97 -2.23
N ALA A 236 39.52 -5.11 -1.44
CA ALA A 236 39.45 -5.17 0.02
C ALA A 236 39.04 -3.82 0.66
N LEU A 237 39.55 -2.69 0.18
CA LEU A 237 39.19 -1.35 0.65
C LEU A 237 37.70 -1.03 0.39
N VAL A 238 37.20 -1.37 -0.81
CA VAL A 238 35.76 -1.27 -1.11
C VAL A 238 34.93 -2.11 -0.14
N SER A 239 35.34 -3.36 0.10
CA SER A 239 34.66 -4.26 1.05
C SER A 239 34.70 -3.75 2.50
N GLN A 240 35.79 -3.06 2.88
CA GLN A 240 35.91 -2.41 4.18
C GLN A 240 34.90 -1.25 4.31
N HIS A 241 34.88 -0.31 3.36
CA HIS A 241 33.94 0.81 3.40
C HIS A 241 32.47 0.37 3.30
N GLU A 242 32.16 -0.66 2.52
CA GLU A 242 30.83 -1.30 2.53
C GLU A 242 30.43 -1.75 3.95
N SER A 243 31.35 -2.34 4.71
CA SER A 243 31.10 -2.77 6.10
C SER A 243 31.01 -1.60 7.09
N GLU A 244 31.75 -0.52 6.87
CA GLU A 244 31.70 0.70 7.69
C GLU A 244 30.38 1.46 7.45
N PHE A 245 29.87 1.48 6.22
CA PHE A 245 28.56 2.04 5.90
C PHE A 245 27.40 1.29 6.60
N GLU A 246 27.47 -0.04 6.71
CA GLU A 246 26.47 -0.81 7.48
C GLU A 246 26.48 -0.43 8.97
N LEU A 247 27.65 -0.16 9.56
CA LEU A 247 27.75 0.33 10.94
C LEU A 247 27.16 1.75 11.09
N VAL A 248 27.44 2.64 10.13
CA VAL A 248 26.83 3.98 10.06
C VAL A 248 25.30 3.89 9.98
N LEU A 249 24.78 3.03 9.09
CA LEU A 249 23.33 2.80 8.94
C LEU A 249 22.68 2.32 10.24
N VAL A 250 23.32 1.40 10.98
CA VAL A 250 22.85 0.93 12.28
C VAL A 250 22.79 2.06 13.32
N ASP A 251 23.80 2.92 13.39
CA ASP A 251 23.82 4.06 14.32
C ASP A 251 22.77 5.12 13.95
N LEU A 252 22.64 5.50 12.66
CA LEU A 252 21.61 6.44 12.22
C LEU A 252 20.19 5.88 12.45
N ALA A 253 19.96 4.58 12.22
CA ALA A 253 18.68 3.92 12.53
C ALA A 253 18.41 3.79 14.04
N ALA A 254 19.44 3.84 14.89
CA ALA A 254 19.27 3.96 16.34
C ALA A 254 18.92 5.41 16.76
N VAL A 255 19.52 6.42 16.12
CA VAL A 255 19.14 7.84 16.27
C VAL A 255 17.67 8.07 15.92
N ASP A 256 17.22 7.55 14.77
CA ASP A 256 15.82 7.66 14.32
C ASP A 256 14.84 7.08 15.36
N ARG A 257 15.08 5.87 15.86
CA ARG A 257 14.25 5.23 16.91
C ARG A 257 14.26 5.99 18.24
N GLY A 258 15.37 6.64 18.58
CA GLY A 258 15.48 7.53 19.74
C GLY A 258 14.58 8.77 19.58
N LEU A 259 14.67 9.44 18.43
CA LEU A 259 13.84 10.60 18.09
C LEU A 259 12.34 10.26 18.00
N GLU A 260 11.99 9.09 17.47
CA GLU A 260 10.61 8.58 17.45
C GLU A 260 10.10 8.30 18.87
N SER A 261 10.91 7.68 19.72
CA SER A 261 10.56 7.45 21.13
C SER A 261 10.31 8.77 21.87
N LEU A 262 11.14 9.79 21.64
CA LEU A 262 10.94 11.14 22.20
C LEU A 262 9.62 11.79 21.76
N ARG A 263 9.23 11.63 20.49
CA ARG A 263 7.92 12.11 19.99
C ARG A 263 6.79 11.39 20.71
N SER A 264 6.82 10.06 20.76
CA SER A 264 5.77 9.26 21.43
C SER A 264 5.59 9.60 22.91
N LEU A 265 6.66 9.93 23.64
CA LEU A 265 6.58 10.36 25.03
C LEU A 265 5.98 11.77 25.18
N ARG A 266 6.25 12.67 24.22
CA ARG A 266 5.64 14.01 24.17
C ARG A 266 4.13 13.92 23.87
N ASP A 267 3.75 13.03 22.95
CA ASP A 267 2.34 12.81 22.59
C ASP A 267 1.55 12.27 23.80
N LEU A 268 2.10 11.28 24.52
CA LEU A 268 1.55 10.81 25.80
C LEU A 268 1.44 11.94 26.85
N GLY A 269 2.42 12.85 26.91
CA GLY A 269 2.34 14.06 27.74
C GLY A 269 1.17 14.96 27.38
N SER A 270 0.87 15.14 26.08
CA SER A 270 -0.31 15.88 25.64
C SER A 270 -1.62 15.15 25.96
N ASP A 271 -1.65 13.83 25.86
CA ASP A 271 -2.83 13.02 26.19
C ASP A 271 -3.21 13.13 27.68
N ILE A 272 -2.24 13.29 28.58
CA ILE A 272 -2.49 13.55 30.01
C ILE A 272 -3.24 14.87 30.20
N GLU A 273 -2.81 15.96 29.55
CA GLU A 273 -3.48 17.26 29.62
C GLU A 273 -4.90 17.21 29.02
N GLN A 274 -5.02 16.59 27.84
CA GLN A 274 -6.31 16.39 27.17
C GLN A 274 -7.29 15.57 28.02
N ALA A 275 -6.81 14.53 28.71
CA ALA A 275 -7.64 13.71 29.61
C ALA A 275 -8.22 14.52 30.78
N THR A 276 -7.52 15.54 31.28
CA THR A 276 -8.03 16.42 32.35
C THR A 276 -8.84 17.63 31.87
N THR A 277 -8.75 18.00 30.59
CA THR A 277 -9.44 19.18 30.03
C THR A 277 -10.96 19.24 30.32
N PRO A 278 -11.74 18.14 30.30
CA PRO A 278 -13.17 18.18 30.64
C PRO A 278 -13.49 18.69 32.06
N LEU A 279 -12.58 18.53 33.02
CA LEU A 279 -12.76 18.99 34.40
C LEU A 279 -12.86 20.51 34.51
N ALA A 280 -12.31 21.27 33.57
CA ALA A 280 -12.40 22.74 33.57
C ALA A 280 -13.85 23.27 33.51
N SER A 281 -14.82 22.42 33.19
CA SER A 281 -16.26 22.73 33.20
C SER A 281 -16.98 22.42 34.52
N VAL A 282 -16.28 21.85 35.51
CA VAL A 282 -16.88 21.29 36.74
C VAL A 282 -16.06 21.69 37.97
N ALA A 283 -16.73 22.15 39.03
CA ALA A 283 -16.11 22.33 40.34
C ALA A 283 -16.15 21.00 41.13
N ILE A 284 -15.11 20.19 40.96
CA ILE A 284 -14.91 18.91 41.67
C ILE A 284 -14.47 19.14 43.12
N ASP A 285 -14.73 18.17 44.00
CA ASP A 285 -14.33 18.27 45.41
C ASP A 285 -12.85 17.90 45.66
N GLU A 286 -12.38 18.09 46.89
CA GLU A 286 -10.98 17.81 47.24
C GLU A 286 -10.61 16.32 47.18
N ASP A 287 -11.56 15.41 47.42
CA ASP A 287 -11.34 13.97 47.37
C ASP A 287 -11.22 13.52 45.91
N GLU A 288 -12.13 13.97 45.05
CA GLU A 288 -12.09 13.78 43.59
C GLU A 288 -10.82 14.36 42.98
N GLN A 289 -10.47 15.61 43.33
CA GLN A 289 -9.24 16.27 42.88
C GLN A 289 -8.00 15.46 43.27
N ARG A 290 -7.92 14.97 44.51
CA ARG A 290 -6.81 14.12 44.97
C ARG A 290 -6.71 12.79 44.21
N VAL A 291 -7.83 12.19 43.81
CA VAL A 291 -7.82 10.98 42.97
C VAL A 291 -7.33 11.28 41.54
N VAL A 292 -7.82 12.36 40.93
CA VAL A 292 -7.40 12.82 39.59
C VAL A 292 -5.91 13.15 39.58
N ASP A 293 -5.42 13.93 40.55
CA ASP A 293 -4.02 14.32 40.66
C ASP A 293 -3.11 13.12 40.92
N GLY A 294 -3.55 12.14 41.72
CA GLY A 294 -2.83 10.88 41.91
C GLY A 294 -2.66 10.07 40.62
N LEU A 295 -3.72 9.98 39.80
CA LEU A 295 -3.67 9.30 38.50
C LEU A 295 -2.81 10.06 37.48
N ARG A 296 -2.94 11.40 37.45
CA ARG A 296 -2.14 12.31 36.60
C ARG A 296 -0.65 12.25 36.96
N ALA A 297 -0.31 12.30 38.24
CA ALA A 297 1.07 12.18 38.71
C ALA A 297 1.69 10.81 38.38
N ALA A 298 0.92 9.72 38.50
CA ALA A 298 1.38 8.39 38.12
C ALA A 298 1.60 8.25 36.59
N ALA A 299 0.74 8.86 35.77
CA ALA A 299 0.95 8.92 34.33
C ALA A 299 2.23 9.70 33.95
N LEU A 300 2.43 10.89 34.55
CA LEU A 300 3.63 11.70 34.33
C LEU A 300 4.90 10.96 34.76
N ALA A 301 4.90 10.32 35.93
CA ALA A 301 6.03 9.52 36.40
C ALA A 301 6.39 8.35 35.46
N ALA A 302 5.39 7.71 34.83
CA ALA A 302 5.62 6.68 33.82
C ALA A 302 6.22 7.24 32.53
N VAL A 303 5.77 8.41 32.07
CA VAL A 303 6.36 9.13 30.92
C VAL A 303 7.81 9.56 31.22
N ASP A 304 8.09 10.06 32.43
CA ASP A 304 9.44 10.41 32.90
C ASP A 304 10.37 9.20 32.99
N ALA A 305 9.85 8.02 33.34
CA ALA A 305 10.57 6.75 33.33
C ALA A 305 10.71 6.13 31.92
N GLY A 306 10.02 6.67 30.91
CA GLY A 306 9.98 6.11 29.55
C GLY A 306 9.10 4.86 29.39
N ASP A 307 8.33 4.48 30.40
CA ASP A 307 7.43 3.34 30.36
C ASP A 307 6.10 3.72 29.67
N ARG A 308 6.07 3.56 28.35
CA ARG A 308 4.92 3.89 27.52
C ARG A 308 3.69 3.04 27.82
N GLU A 309 3.86 1.79 28.24
CA GLU A 309 2.75 0.87 28.51
C GLU A 309 2.07 1.24 29.83
N ALA A 310 2.86 1.46 30.89
CA ALA A 310 2.35 1.99 32.14
C ALA A 310 1.71 3.38 31.93
N ALA A 311 2.35 4.28 31.19
CA ALA A 311 1.83 5.62 30.91
C ALA A 311 0.44 5.55 30.24
N SER A 312 0.29 4.77 29.17
CA SER A 312 -1.02 4.55 28.53
C SER A 312 -2.05 3.99 29.52
N GLY A 313 -1.69 2.95 30.28
CA GLY A 313 -2.58 2.35 31.28
C GLY A 313 -2.94 3.27 32.46
N HIS A 314 -2.15 4.31 32.75
CA HIS A 314 -2.50 5.37 33.69
C HIS A 314 -3.39 6.45 33.05
N ILE A 315 -3.11 6.85 31.80
CA ILE A 315 -3.92 7.80 31.02
C ILE A 315 -5.34 7.27 30.80
N ASP A 316 -5.51 5.99 30.47
CA ASP A 316 -6.84 5.40 30.24
C ASP A 316 -7.69 5.37 31.52
N ARG A 317 -7.07 5.05 32.67
CA ARG A 317 -7.73 5.15 33.99
C ARG A 317 -8.08 6.58 34.36
N LEU A 318 -7.18 7.54 34.10
CA LEU A 318 -7.44 8.97 34.29
C LEU A 318 -8.63 9.43 33.44
N ARG A 319 -8.66 9.08 32.15
CA ARG A 319 -9.74 9.43 31.22
C ARG A 319 -11.08 8.80 31.64
N GLN A 320 -11.06 7.55 32.12
CA GLN A 320 -12.25 6.89 32.67
C GLN A 320 -12.77 7.62 33.92
N GLN A 321 -11.89 7.91 34.88
CA GLN A 321 -12.27 8.59 36.13
C GLN A 321 -12.83 9.99 35.87
N VAL A 322 -12.16 10.79 35.04
CA VAL A 322 -12.64 12.12 34.63
C VAL A 322 -13.99 12.02 33.91
N GLY A 323 -14.15 11.04 33.02
CA GLY A 323 -15.42 10.79 32.33
C GLY A 323 -16.57 10.46 33.28
N GLN A 324 -16.31 9.68 34.34
CA GLN A 324 -17.30 9.35 35.37
C GLN A 324 -17.70 10.57 36.21
N ILE A 325 -16.72 11.35 36.70
CA ILE A 325 -16.96 12.56 37.51
C ILE A 325 -17.76 13.59 36.69
N VAL A 326 -17.29 13.94 35.49
CA VAL A 326 -17.98 14.91 34.61
C VAL A 326 -19.36 14.40 34.17
N GLY A 327 -19.54 13.07 34.07
CA GLY A 327 -20.85 12.43 33.89
C GLY A 327 -21.80 12.72 35.07
N ALA A 328 -21.39 12.34 36.28
CA ALA A 328 -22.20 12.49 37.50
C ALA A 328 -22.61 13.95 37.76
N TYR A 329 -21.70 14.91 37.56
CA TYR A 329 -22.02 16.33 37.70
C TYR A 329 -23.00 16.84 36.63
N ARG A 330 -22.90 16.34 35.39
CA ARG A 330 -23.86 16.67 34.33
C ARG A 330 -25.25 16.11 34.63
N ASP A 331 -25.33 14.88 35.13
CA ASP A 331 -26.60 14.25 35.50
C ASP A 331 -27.22 14.94 36.72
N ARG A 332 -26.43 15.30 37.74
CA ARG A 332 -26.87 16.13 38.87
C ARG A 332 -27.49 17.45 38.41
N ALA A 333 -26.84 18.16 37.49
CA ALA A 333 -27.34 19.41 36.94
C ALA A 333 -28.62 19.24 36.10
N ARG A 334 -28.74 18.13 35.33
CA ARG A 334 -29.97 17.77 34.60
C ARG A 334 -31.14 17.55 35.56
N ILE A 335 -30.93 16.72 36.59
CA ILE A 335 -31.98 16.34 37.54
C ILE A 335 -32.42 17.54 38.39
N ASP A 336 -31.50 18.40 38.83
CA ASP A 336 -31.84 19.64 39.54
C ASP A 336 -32.71 20.58 38.69
N ALA A 337 -32.34 20.78 37.41
CA ALA A 337 -33.14 21.60 36.48
C ALA A 337 -34.55 21.02 36.24
N GLU A 338 -34.68 19.69 36.16
CA GLU A 338 -35.96 18.99 36.03
C GLU A 338 -36.84 19.16 37.29
N LEU A 339 -36.25 18.96 38.48
CA LEU A 339 -36.92 19.14 39.77
C LEU A 339 -37.40 20.59 39.97
N VAL A 340 -36.56 21.58 39.63
CA VAL A 340 -36.92 23.01 39.68
C VAL A 340 -38.06 23.33 38.72
N HIS A 341 -38.03 22.79 37.50
CA HIS A 341 -39.07 23.00 36.50
C HIS A 341 -40.41 22.37 36.90
N LEU A 342 -40.42 21.12 37.37
CA LEU A 342 -41.61 20.44 37.87
C LEU A 342 -42.20 21.18 39.08
N ALA A 343 -41.36 21.51 40.06
CA ALA A 343 -41.78 22.26 41.23
C ALA A 343 -42.40 23.63 40.87
N GLY A 344 -41.81 24.36 39.91
CA GLY A 344 -42.35 25.63 39.43
C GLY A 344 -43.70 25.50 38.71
N ARG A 345 -43.93 24.41 37.96
CA ARG A 345 -45.24 24.12 37.33
C ARG A 345 -46.32 23.79 38.37
N ILE A 346 -45.97 23.06 39.42
CA ILE A 346 -46.88 22.72 40.52
C ILE A 346 -47.23 23.98 41.31
N ASP A 347 -46.22 24.76 41.71
CA ASP A 347 -46.38 26.01 42.47
C ASP A 347 -47.26 27.04 41.75
N ALA A 348 -47.07 27.22 40.44
CA ALA A 348 -47.84 28.14 39.61
C ALA A 348 -49.30 27.69 39.34
N MET A 349 -49.66 26.45 39.69
CA MET A 349 -50.98 25.86 39.42
C MET A 349 -51.73 25.44 40.68
N SER A 350 -51.03 25.15 41.78
CA SER A 350 -51.61 24.75 43.06
C SER A 350 -52.53 25.82 43.62
N THR A 351 -53.70 25.40 44.09
CA THR A 351 -54.68 26.27 44.78
C THR A 351 -54.97 25.81 46.21
N ASP A 352 -54.43 24.65 46.62
CA ASP A 352 -54.69 24.03 47.92
C ASP A 352 -53.46 23.97 48.83
N ALA A 353 -53.70 24.08 50.14
CA ALA A 353 -52.64 24.17 51.14
C ALA A 353 -51.88 22.84 51.30
N ASP A 354 -52.56 21.71 51.15
CA ASP A 354 -51.98 20.38 51.32
C ASP A 354 -50.97 20.05 50.20
N THR A 355 -51.30 20.37 48.95
CA THR A 355 -50.36 20.32 47.81
C THR A 355 -49.15 21.22 48.04
N THR A 356 -49.37 22.41 48.59
CA THR A 356 -48.29 23.36 48.87
C THR A 356 -47.34 22.85 49.96
N ALA A 357 -47.87 22.15 50.97
CA ALA A 357 -47.10 21.48 52.00
C ALA A 357 -46.31 20.27 51.43
N GLU A 358 -46.97 19.39 50.67
CA GLU A 358 -46.34 18.21 50.04
C GLU A 358 -45.24 18.62 49.04
N LEU A 359 -45.47 19.67 48.25
CA LEU A 359 -44.44 20.25 47.38
C LEU A 359 -43.24 20.77 48.19
N THR A 360 -43.48 21.40 49.34
CA THR A 360 -42.40 21.92 50.20
C THR A 360 -41.55 20.79 50.80
N GLU A 361 -42.19 19.69 51.21
CA GLU A 361 -41.51 18.47 51.65
C GLU A 361 -40.68 17.87 50.51
N LEU A 362 -41.28 17.60 49.35
CA LEU A 362 -40.60 17.02 48.19
C LEU A 362 -39.42 17.89 47.70
N ARG A 363 -39.55 19.22 47.72
CA ARG A 363 -38.44 20.14 47.41
C ARG A 363 -37.31 20.11 48.44
N THR A 364 -37.61 19.76 49.69
CA THR A 364 -36.58 19.61 50.74
C THR A 364 -35.85 18.29 50.53
N THR A 365 -36.59 17.18 50.41
CA THR A 365 -36.03 15.86 50.07
C THR A 365 -35.21 15.87 48.78
N ALA A 366 -35.65 16.59 47.74
CA ALA A 366 -34.91 16.78 46.49
C ALA A 366 -33.53 17.41 46.72
N ARG A 367 -33.48 18.52 47.47
CA ARG A 367 -32.20 19.20 47.77
C ARG A 367 -31.28 18.35 48.61
N ASP A 368 -31.80 17.66 49.63
CA ASP A 368 -31.00 16.82 50.50
C ASP A 368 -30.41 15.62 49.74
N ARG A 369 -31.19 14.99 48.85
CA ARG A 369 -30.72 13.91 47.98
C ARG A 369 -29.63 14.38 47.01
N LEU A 370 -29.86 15.50 46.32
CA LEU A 370 -28.85 16.10 45.44
C LEU A 370 -27.60 16.54 46.21
N ALA A 371 -27.72 17.06 47.43
CA ALA A 371 -26.59 17.46 48.28
C ALA A 371 -25.73 16.25 48.67
N ASN A 372 -26.36 15.12 48.98
CA ASN A 372 -25.69 13.87 49.37
C ASN A 372 -25.26 12.99 48.17
N GLY A 373 -25.47 13.43 46.93
CA GLY A 373 -25.13 12.66 45.73
C GLY A 373 -26.07 11.49 45.40
N ASP A 374 -27.23 11.39 46.08
CA ASP A 374 -28.27 10.38 45.82
C ASP A 374 -29.08 10.74 44.56
N LEU A 375 -28.47 10.52 43.38
CA LEU A 375 -29.09 10.81 42.09
C LEU A 375 -30.32 9.93 41.82
N ALA A 376 -30.28 8.65 42.20
CA ALA A 376 -31.41 7.73 42.03
C ALA A 376 -32.61 8.17 42.87
N GLY A 377 -32.40 8.55 44.13
CA GLY A 377 -33.44 9.17 44.94
C GLY A 377 -33.90 10.51 44.38
N ALA A 378 -33.02 11.32 43.79
CA ALA A 378 -33.43 12.59 43.19
C ALA A 378 -34.38 12.35 42.00
N GLU A 379 -34.15 11.31 41.19
CA GLU A 379 -35.07 10.87 40.13
C GLU A 379 -36.40 10.32 40.67
N ASP A 380 -36.39 9.53 41.76
CA ASP A 380 -37.62 9.12 42.47
C ASP A 380 -38.45 10.33 42.93
N THR A 381 -37.80 11.41 43.36
CA THR A 381 -38.49 12.65 43.75
C THR A 381 -39.09 13.37 42.53
N ALA A 382 -38.39 13.37 41.39
CA ALA A 382 -38.91 13.93 40.14
C ALA A 382 -40.14 13.15 39.63
N ALA A 383 -40.13 11.81 39.77
CA ALA A 383 -41.28 10.97 39.45
C ALA A 383 -42.50 11.34 40.32
N ARG A 384 -42.32 11.49 41.64
CA ARG A 384 -43.40 11.91 42.57
C ARG A 384 -43.95 13.30 42.25
N LEU A 385 -43.08 14.26 41.92
CA LEU A 385 -43.52 15.59 41.48
C LEU A 385 -44.30 15.51 40.15
N THR A 386 -43.92 14.61 39.24
CA THR A 386 -44.67 14.35 38.00
C THR A 386 -46.05 13.77 38.29
N GLU A 387 -46.18 12.79 39.19
CA GLU A 387 -47.48 12.24 39.61
C GLU A 387 -48.38 13.32 40.26
N LEU A 388 -47.81 14.17 41.12
CA LEU A 388 -48.53 15.29 41.75
C LEU A 388 -48.99 16.32 40.70
N LEU A 389 -48.13 16.61 39.71
CA LEU A 389 -48.44 17.50 38.59
C LEU A 389 -49.56 16.95 37.72
N ASP A 390 -49.50 15.68 37.33
CA ASP A 390 -50.55 14.98 36.57
C ASP A 390 -51.90 15.00 37.31
N LEU A 391 -51.88 14.79 38.63
CA LEU A 391 -53.07 14.90 39.48
C LEU A 391 -53.65 16.32 39.48
N LEU A 392 -52.83 17.37 39.46
CA LEU A 392 -53.31 18.75 39.42
C LEU A 392 -53.76 19.18 38.02
N GLU A 393 -53.16 18.66 36.94
CA GLU A 393 -53.59 18.92 35.56
C GLU A 393 -54.90 18.20 35.20
N LEU A 394 -55.25 17.12 35.92
CA LEU A 394 -56.48 16.37 35.73
C LEU A 394 -57.75 17.17 36.11
N GLU A 395 -58.43 17.70 35.10
CA GLU A 395 -59.72 18.41 35.20
C GLU A 395 -60.88 17.50 34.77
N TYR A 396 -61.93 17.36 35.61
CA TYR A 396 -63.13 16.60 35.26
C TYR A 396 -64.40 17.03 36.00
N GLU A 397 -65.55 16.71 35.41
CA GLU A 397 -66.88 16.85 35.98
C GLU A 397 -67.45 15.47 36.32
N LEU A 398 -68.00 15.29 37.52
CA LEU A 398 -68.74 14.10 37.91
C LEU A 398 -70.22 14.31 37.61
N ARG A 399 -70.82 13.44 36.79
CA ARG A 399 -72.25 13.49 36.45
C ARG A 399 -72.99 12.29 37.04
N ILE A 400 -74.17 12.53 37.56
CA ILE A 400 -75.06 11.46 38.02
C ILE A 400 -75.51 10.63 36.82
N VAL A 401 -75.31 9.32 36.92
CA VAL A 401 -75.64 8.36 35.88
C VAL A 401 -77.16 8.20 35.77
N THR A 402 -77.72 8.37 34.58
CA THR A 402 -79.18 8.29 34.35
C THR A 402 -79.65 6.96 33.76
N ASP A 403 -78.83 5.91 33.83
CA ASP A 403 -79.26 4.56 33.46
C ASP A 403 -80.20 3.96 34.53
N ALA A 404 -80.41 2.64 34.47
CA ALA A 404 -81.35 1.93 35.34
C ALA A 404 -81.06 2.10 36.85
N ARG A 405 -79.82 2.38 37.29
CA ARG A 405 -79.50 2.59 38.72
C ARG A 405 -78.60 3.82 38.94
N SER A 406 -79.25 4.96 39.16
CA SER A 406 -78.60 6.22 39.58
C SER A 406 -78.14 6.22 41.04
N GLY A 407 -78.64 5.29 41.85
CA GLY A 407 -78.24 5.15 43.25
C GLY A 407 -78.52 3.75 43.78
N VAL A 408 -77.76 3.37 44.79
CA VAL A 408 -77.82 2.06 45.47
C VAL A 408 -77.60 2.24 46.97
N TRP A 409 -77.96 1.23 47.76
CA TRP A 409 -77.67 1.21 49.19
C TRP A 409 -77.07 -0.13 49.62
N ARG A 410 -76.29 -0.08 50.70
CA ARG A 410 -75.62 -1.22 51.34
C ARG A 410 -75.90 -1.20 52.84
N TYR A 411 -75.83 -2.35 53.50
CA TYR A 411 -75.85 -2.38 54.97
C TYR A 411 -74.50 -1.90 55.51
N ASP A 412 -74.53 -1.06 56.54
CA ASP A 412 -73.33 -0.59 57.22
C ASP A 412 -72.75 -1.76 58.06
N PRO A 413 -71.53 -2.26 57.75
CA PRO A 413 -70.95 -3.39 58.47
C PRO A 413 -70.60 -3.04 59.93
N SER A 414 -70.40 -1.76 60.24
CA SER A 414 -70.04 -1.25 61.57
C SER A 414 -71.27 -0.93 62.42
N ARG A 415 -72.46 -0.76 61.82
CA ARG A 415 -73.69 -0.38 62.53
C ARG A 415 -74.88 -1.25 62.12
N LYS A 416 -75.22 -2.22 62.97
CA LYS A 416 -76.29 -3.19 62.76
C LYS A 416 -77.63 -2.52 62.40
N GLY A 417 -78.06 -2.70 61.16
CA GLY A 417 -79.33 -2.19 60.62
C GLY A 417 -79.26 -0.80 59.98
N ALA A 418 -78.13 -0.09 60.08
CA ALA A 418 -77.94 1.16 59.33
C ALA A 418 -77.65 0.87 57.84
N ARG A 419 -77.94 1.85 56.99
CA ARG A 419 -77.71 1.79 55.54
C ARG A 419 -76.76 2.88 55.09
N ASN A 420 -75.80 2.51 54.26
CA ASN A 420 -74.96 3.43 53.50
C ASN A 420 -75.62 3.65 52.14
N HIS A 421 -75.83 4.91 51.77
CA HIS A 421 -76.49 5.30 50.53
C HIS A 421 -75.47 5.87 49.55
N TYR A 422 -75.60 5.51 48.27
CA TYR A 422 -74.63 5.84 47.23
C TYR A 422 -75.33 6.38 45.99
N ILE A 423 -74.75 7.41 45.39
CA ILE A 423 -75.14 7.93 44.07
C ILE A 423 -74.09 7.50 43.05
N ILE A 424 -74.54 6.88 41.96
CA ILE A 424 -73.65 6.40 40.90
C ILE A 424 -73.31 7.57 39.98
N VAL A 425 -72.03 7.88 39.89
CA VAL A 425 -71.48 8.97 39.08
C VAL A 425 -70.53 8.45 37.99
N GLU A 426 -70.38 9.21 36.92
CA GLU A 426 -69.42 8.98 35.85
C GLU A 426 -68.60 10.25 35.62
N ALA A 427 -67.28 10.10 35.47
CA ALA A 427 -66.35 11.22 35.30
C ALA A 427 -66.18 11.59 33.82
N PHE A 428 -66.29 12.87 33.50
CA PHE A 428 -66.13 13.42 32.14
C PHE A 428 -65.03 14.48 32.13
N GLY A 429 -64.06 14.35 31.22
CA GLY A 429 -63.03 15.35 31.02
C GLY A 429 -63.58 16.61 30.32
N ARG A 430 -62.76 17.65 30.24
CA ARG A 430 -63.10 18.97 29.66
C ARG A 430 -63.74 18.93 28.25
N HIS A 431 -63.46 17.89 27.45
CA HIS A 431 -64.04 17.71 26.11
C HIS A 431 -65.29 16.81 26.09
N GLY A 432 -65.89 16.52 27.25
CA GLY A 432 -67.07 15.65 27.37
C GLY A 432 -66.79 14.16 27.19
N ASN A 433 -65.52 13.75 27.16
CA ASN A 433 -65.09 12.36 27.06
C ASN A 433 -65.11 11.65 28.42
N ALA A 434 -65.71 10.47 28.51
CA ALA A 434 -65.76 9.68 29.74
C ALA A 434 -64.35 9.17 30.13
N LEU A 435 -63.94 9.47 31.37
CA LEU A 435 -62.63 9.13 31.93
C LEU A 435 -62.65 7.81 32.72
N ARG A 436 -61.47 7.22 32.94
CA ARG A 436 -61.28 6.12 33.90
C ARG A 436 -60.43 6.60 35.07
N LEU A 437 -61.07 6.84 36.21
CA LEU A 437 -60.41 7.24 37.44
C LEU A 437 -59.99 5.99 38.23
N SER A 438 -58.91 6.12 39.01
CA SER A 438 -58.54 5.11 40.01
C SER A 438 -59.30 5.44 41.29
N ILE A 439 -60.26 4.60 41.68
CA ILE A 439 -61.15 4.84 42.82
C ILE A 439 -60.94 3.74 43.84
N GLU A 440 -60.63 4.10 45.09
CA GLU A 440 -60.59 3.16 46.20
C GLU A 440 -62.01 2.75 46.61
N ASN A 441 -62.25 1.43 46.72
CA ASN A 441 -63.52 0.89 47.16
C ASN A 441 -63.50 0.63 48.67
N GLU A 442 -64.33 1.34 49.43
CA GLU A 442 -64.38 1.29 50.90
C GLU A 442 -64.77 -0.11 51.44
N GLU A 443 -65.45 -0.94 50.66
CA GLU A 443 -65.78 -2.32 51.04
C GLU A 443 -64.58 -3.28 50.94
N THR A 444 -63.50 -2.89 50.24
CA THR A 444 -62.36 -3.80 49.92
C THR A 444 -60.97 -3.22 50.16
N GLY A 445 -60.81 -1.91 50.34
CA GLY A 445 -59.52 -1.22 50.46
C GLY A 445 -58.67 -1.28 49.19
N LYS A 446 -59.28 -1.51 48.01
CA LYS A 446 -58.58 -1.63 46.73
C LYS A 446 -58.97 -0.53 45.76
N ALA A 447 -57.96 0.08 45.14
CA ALA A 447 -58.14 0.99 44.02
C ALA A 447 -58.48 0.22 42.73
N GLU A 448 -59.58 0.58 42.08
CA GLU A 448 -59.98 0.03 40.78
C GLU A 448 -60.14 1.14 39.73
N ARG A 449 -59.66 0.88 38.51
CA ARG A 449 -59.74 1.82 37.36
C ARG A 449 -61.10 1.74 36.67
N VAL A 450 -62.06 2.55 37.13
CA VAL A 450 -63.47 2.52 36.71
C VAL A 450 -63.92 3.80 36.01
N ARG A 451 -64.97 3.70 35.18
CA ARG A 451 -65.68 4.87 34.62
C ARG A 451 -66.79 5.36 35.54
N LYS A 452 -67.54 4.40 36.08
CA LYS A 452 -68.68 4.61 36.99
C LYS A 452 -68.33 4.12 38.39
N PHE A 453 -68.68 4.89 39.40
CA PHE A 453 -68.49 4.54 40.81
C PHE A 453 -69.62 5.16 41.64
N GLY A 454 -69.91 4.56 42.80
CA GLY A 454 -70.85 5.12 43.76
C GLY A 454 -70.13 6.02 44.77
N VAL A 455 -70.59 7.26 44.94
CA VAL A 455 -70.12 8.14 46.03
C VAL A 455 -71.15 8.09 47.17
N ARG A 456 -70.66 7.90 48.40
CA ARG A 456 -71.49 7.79 49.60
C ARG A 456 -72.07 9.15 49.99
N VAL A 457 -73.38 9.19 50.23
CA VAL A 457 -74.12 10.41 50.60
C VAL A 457 -75.01 10.17 51.83
N PRO A 458 -75.44 11.22 52.54
CA PRO A 458 -76.51 11.14 53.52
C PRO A 458 -77.83 10.60 52.90
N GLU A 459 -78.66 9.96 53.72
CA GLU A 459 -79.98 9.44 53.30
C GLU A 459 -80.90 10.56 52.77
N SER A 460 -80.78 11.78 53.30
CA SER A 460 -81.47 12.98 52.82
C SER A 460 -81.12 13.35 51.38
N VAL A 461 -79.84 13.28 51.00
CA VAL A 461 -79.38 13.54 49.63
C VAL A 461 -79.83 12.43 48.68
N TYR A 462 -79.74 11.17 49.13
CA TYR A 462 -80.17 10.01 48.37
C TYR A 462 -81.67 10.05 48.04
N GLU A 463 -82.52 10.25 49.06
CA GLU A 463 -83.97 10.32 48.88
C GLU A 463 -84.39 11.55 48.08
N ARG A 464 -83.66 12.68 48.17
CA ARG A 464 -83.89 13.86 47.31
C ARG A 464 -83.65 13.56 45.83
N ILE A 465 -82.52 12.97 45.46
CA ILE A 465 -82.20 12.63 44.06
C ILE A 465 -83.13 11.51 43.53
N LYS A 466 -83.54 10.61 44.41
CA LYS A 466 -84.52 9.56 44.10
C LYS A 466 -85.93 10.14 43.86
N ALA A 467 -86.36 11.13 44.66
CA ALA A 467 -87.64 11.81 44.47
C ALA A 467 -87.65 12.61 43.15
N ASP A 468 -86.58 13.36 42.87
CA ASP A 468 -86.36 14.07 41.60
C ASP A 468 -86.54 13.13 40.39
N LYS A 469 -85.80 12.01 40.37
CA LYS A 469 -85.92 10.98 39.32
C LYS A 469 -87.32 10.35 39.20
N LEU A 470 -88.07 10.27 40.29
CA LEU A 470 -89.40 9.65 40.31
C LEU A 470 -90.53 10.61 39.90
N ASP A 471 -90.32 11.93 39.95
CA ASP A 471 -91.32 12.93 39.59
C ASP A 471 -91.56 12.96 38.07
N ASN A 472 -90.49 13.13 37.28
CA ASN A 472 -90.57 13.30 35.83
C ASN A 472 -89.70 12.31 35.02
N GLY A 473 -88.95 11.41 35.69
CA GLY A 473 -88.04 10.44 35.06
C GLY A 473 -86.63 10.97 34.75
N ILE A 474 -86.36 12.24 35.01
CA ILE A 474 -85.11 12.98 34.75
C ILE A 474 -84.46 13.35 36.09
N ILE A 475 -83.16 13.59 36.10
CA ILE A 475 -82.46 14.18 37.25
C ILE A 475 -82.04 15.58 36.81
N ASP A 476 -82.62 16.61 37.43
CA ASP A 476 -82.41 18.01 37.03
C ASP A 476 -81.00 18.47 37.47
N ALA A 477 -80.64 18.19 38.72
CA ALA A 477 -79.32 18.50 39.29
C ALA A 477 -78.29 17.40 38.94
N ARG A 478 -77.99 17.26 37.65
CA ARG A 478 -77.21 16.13 37.10
C ARG A 478 -75.70 16.22 37.34
N ILE A 479 -75.16 17.39 37.66
CA ILE A 479 -73.75 17.59 38.03
C ILE A 479 -73.61 17.26 39.52
N PHE A 480 -72.79 16.27 39.85
CA PHE A 480 -72.54 15.85 41.24
C PHE A 480 -71.36 16.61 41.88
N GLY A 481 -70.41 17.04 41.07
CA GLY A 481 -69.26 17.83 41.51
C GLY A 481 -68.23 18.01 40.38
N HIS A 482 -67.21 18.83 40.62
CA HIS A 482 -66.15 19.14 39.66
C HIS A 482 -64.78 19.11 40.34
N LYS A 483 -63.80 18.48 39.68
CA LYS A 483 -62.39 18.61 40.01
C LYS A 483 -61.78 19.65 39.07
N ARG A 484 -61.43 20.81 39.63
CA ARG A 484 -60.78 21.89 38.89
C ARG A 484 -59.31 21.56 38.65
N ARG A 485 -58.75 22.06 37.55
CA ARG A 485 -57.29 22.12 37.38
C ARG A 485 -56.69 22.93 38.53
N GLY A 486 -55.60 22.44 39.13
CA GLY A 486 -54.94 23.08 40.27
C GLY A 486 -55.52 22.78 41.65
N SER A 487 -56.54 21.93 41.75
CA SER A 487 -57.00 21.36 43.01
C SER A 487 -56.97 19.83 42.94
N ARG A 488 -56.53 19.18 44.02
CA ARG A 488 -56.65 17.71 44.16
C ARG A 488 -58.06 17.27 44.57
N VAL A 489 -58.82 18.15 45.21
CA VAL A 489 -60.13 17.88 45.79
C VAL A 489 -61.23 18.04 44.74
N VAL A 490 -62.26 17.20 44.83
CA VAL A 490 -63.51 17.38 44.08
C VAL A 490 -64.42 18.31 44.86
N ASP A 491 -64.78 19.44 44.28
CA ASP A 491 -65.85 20.29 44.81
C ASP A 491 -67.19 19.59 44.54
N TYR A 492 -67.90 19.14 45.57
CA TYR A 492 -69.19 18.46 45.42
C TYR A 492 -70.36 19.45 45.53
N GLU A 493 -71.33 19.34 44.62
CA GLU A 493 -72.61 20.09 44.66
C GLU A 493 -73.58 19.50 45.70
N PHE A 494 -73.24 18.33 46.25
CA PHE A 494 -74.02 17.58 47.23
C PHE A 494 -73.18 17.28 48.48
N GLU A 495 -73.83 17.19 49.64
CA GLU A 495 -73.19 16.67 50.85
C GLU A 495 -72.78 15.21 50.64
N VAL A 496 -71.50 14.91 50.88
CA VAL A 496 -70.90 13.57 50.74
C VAL A 496 -70.39 13.05 52.07
N ALA A 497 -70.45 11.74 52.25
CA ALA A 497 -70.00 11.04 53.47
C ALA A 497 -68.62 10.36 53.30
N GLY A 498 -67.83 10.78 52.31
CA GLY A 498 -66.42 10.40 52.10
C GLY A 498 -66.15 8.99 51.53
N GLY A 499 -67.08 8.05 51.66
CA GLY A 499 -66.93 6.68 51.12
C GLY A 499 -67.18 6.57 49.60
N MET A 500 -66.55 5.58 48.96
CA MET A 500 -66.77 5.26 47.54
C MET A 500 -66.83 3.74 47.31
N ILE A 501 -67.63 3.31 46.33
CA ILE A 501 -67.74 1.91 45.88
C ILE A 501 -67.58 1.78 44.38
N THR A 502 -66.95 0.69 43.92
CA THR A 502 -66.67 0.45 42.49
C THR A 502 -67.57 -0.63 41.88
N ARG A 503 -68.39 -1.31 42.70
CA ARG A 503 -69.27 -2.44 42.30
C ARG A 503 -70.55 -2.41 43.14
N TRP A 504 -71.73 -2.70 42.55
CA TRP A 504 -73.03 -2.59 43.22
C TRP A 504 -74.06 -3.68 42.90
#